data_AF-A0A8T5UMH4-F1
#
_entry.id   AF-A0A8T5UMH4-F1
#
_cell.length_a   1.000
_cell.length_b   1.000
_cell.length_c   1.000
_cell.angle_alpha   90.00
_cell.angle_beta   90.00
_cell.angle_gamma   90.00
#
_symmetry.space_group_name_H-M   'P 1'
#
loop_
_entity.id
_entity.type
_entity.pdbx_description
1 polymer ?
#
loop_
_entity_poly.entity_id
_entity_poly.type
_entity_poly.pdbx_seq_one_letter_code
_entity_poly.pdbx_strand_id
1 'polypeptide(L)'
;MTDVYGTNKNIGSEPSRDDLTKIKGIGTITADRLYNAKILTVKQVAEMTPESLSETPGVGLTTAKKYIDAAKAYLSGSQREGITEISSQVDLSLKDESSLETIENYEIAEVIVEENEEFIEKSNNEFEESVVASLTDQKWFSDKYSYSRLTASYPPMPESIKNIKAGFEEEEDHVMESDKKPIMEQINEFEAESLQENVSETEIEIRPELKNNVKEEEKIDYPIEEANIIHLEDSIGQSIEGSNHQHVSNLFKDLGCYEIPNLIESLEHFTINLDYLGCKLVKASNDFKILFLFPVKWFNHEGTVLVEETKLELKSHTTENDFGAYGHLEQLKQSLLNVRDSMYEDIVNHHNIRDFFQNYLQISLSLATGFGNKSFVYLSGSNQYRVVIEPILICNNPPRSMEKSLAFPYQRRTNLHVVARSDIASLITFLEKKYRMIEKRTKKTNSIKNYQQSEEKFRSSVKYASIPIFGYSVALLAIYFTELYFLLRLLNTIGFAVLGIYISLLALFYFNFNRTKTKFAVQIETPYYLQNLEFSEIDLLDFKSELTDDLMTQFGYECIGKAANFRVIKQSETNTLKNNLEVKRHEPEIQNMFEPKRIKVEAVMNSTTKYDSKYLSFLEDP
;
A
#
# COMPACT_ATOMS: atom_id res chain seq x y z
N MET A 1 50.87 -55.65 -48.58
CA MET A 1 50.65 -54.32 -47.97
C MET A 1 49.52 -54.49 -46.98
N THR A 2 49.89 -54.62 -45.72
CA THR A 2 49.04 -54.92 -44.56
C THR A 2 49.19 -53.74 -43.63
N ASP A 3 48.20 -52.85 -43.61
CA ASP A 3 48.17 -51.71 -42.69
C ASP A 3 47.27 -52.01 -41.50
N VAL A 4 47.88 -51.76 -40.35
CA VAL A 4 47.42 -52.00 -38.99
C VAL A 4 46.61 -50.78 -38.54
N TYR A 5 45.31 -50.95 -38.28
CA TYR A 5 44.54 -49.99 -37.49
C TYR A 5 44.21 -50.62 -36.14
N GLY A 6 44.97 -50.21 -35.12
CA GLY A 6 44.73 -50.55 -33.73
C GLY A 6 43.53 -49.80 -33.17
N THR A 7 42.48 -50.52 -32.80
CA THR A 7 41.39 -50.03 -31.97
C THR A 7 41.87 -49.90 -30.53
N ASN A 8 42.17 -48.68 -30.10
CA ASN A 8 42.51 -48.36 -28.72
C ASN A 8 41.22 -48.38 -27.88
N LYS A 9 40.91 -49.53 -27.27
CA LYS A 9 39.78 -49.73 -26.36
C LYS A 9 40.12 -49.08 -25.02
N ASN A 10 39.92 -47.77 -24.92
CA ASN A 10 39.90 -47.07 -23.63
C ASN A 10 38.67 -47.57 -22.86
N ILE A 11 38.88 -48.57 -22.02
CA ILE A 11 37.94 -48.98 -20.98
C ILE A 11 37.95 -47.83 -19.97
N GLY A 12 37.12 -46.81 -20.21
CA GLY A 12 36.83 -45.78 -19.23
C GLY A 12 36.23 -46.47 -18.02
N SER A 13 36.97 -46.49 -16.91
CA SER A 13 36.46 -46.93 -15.62
C SER A 13 35.20 -46.13 -15.32
N GLU A 14 34.05 -46.81 -15.18
CA GLU A 14 32.83 -46.15 -14.72
C GLU A 14 33.13 -45.40 -13.42
N PRO A 15 32.70 -44.12 -13.30
CA PRO A 15 32.95 -43.35 -12.09
C PRO A 15 32.37 -44.09 -10.89
N SER A 16 33.22 -44.32 -9.88
CA SER A 16 32.80 -44.96 -8.63
C SER A 16 31.62 -44.19 -8.04
N ARG A 17 30.54 -44.91 -7.72
CA ARG A 17 29.31 -44.36 -7.15
C ARG A 17 29.57 -43.83 -5.74
N ASP A 18 29.34 -42.54 -5.52
CA ASP A 18 29.40 -41.94 -4.17
C ASP A 18 28.13 -42.28 -3.39
N ASP A 19 28.20 -42.19 -2.06
CA ASP A 19 27.02 -42.24 -1.21
C ASP A 19 26.36 -40.86 -1.07
N LEU A 20 25.35 -40.59 -1.90
CA LEU A 20 24.58 -39.34 -1.90
C LEU A 20 23.78 -39.09 -0.62
N THR A 21 23.58 -40.10 0.24
CA THR A 21 22.84 -39.92 1.51
C THR A 21 23.60 -39.07 2.53
N LYS A 22 24.90 -38.83 2.28
CA LYS A 22 25.72 -37.90 3.06
C LYS A 22 25.31 -36.43 2.88
N ILE A 23 24.60 -36.09 1.81
CA ILE A 23 24.07 -34.74 1.58
C ILE A 23 22.82 -34.54 2.44
N LYS A 24 22.85 -33.55 3.34
CA LYS A 24 21.74 -33.24 4.25
C LYS A 24 20.44 -33.00 3.46
N GLY A 25 19.43 -33.84 3.70
CA GLY A 25 18.11 -33.75 3.07
C GLY A 25 17.86 -34.75 1.93
N ILE A 26 18.89 -35.51 1.53
CA ILE A 26 18.76 -36.63 0.58
C ILE A 26 18.65 -37.93 1.37
N GLY A 27 17.43 -38.50 1.44
CA GLY A 27 17.22 -39.84 1.99
C GLY A 27 17.53 -40.94 0.97
N THR A 28 17.56 -42.21 1.41
CA THR A 28 17.85 -43.38 0.57
C THR A 28 16.97 -43.44 -0.69
N ILE A 29 15.66 -43.19 -0.56
CA ILE A 29 14.70 -43.17 -1.68
C ILE A 29 15.07 -42.10 -2.71
N THR A 30 15.46 -40.91 -2.25
CA THR A 30 15.85 -39.81 -3.16
C THR A 30 17.20 -40.09 -3.80
N ALA A 31 18.15 -40.68 -3.07
CA ALA A 31 19.43 -41.11 -3.61
C ALA A 31 19.23 -42.13 -4.74
N ASP A 32 18.38 -43.14 -4.56
CA ASP A 32 18.04 -44.13 -5.59
C ASP A 32 17.46 -43.49 -6.86
N ARG A 33 16.62 -42.46 -6.72
CA ARG A 33 16.09 -41.70 -7.86
C ARG A 33 17.18 -40.91 -8.59
N LEU A 34 18.12 -40.31 -7.87
CA LEU A 34 19.25 -39.60 -8.47
C LEU A 34 20.19 -40.56 -9.21
N TYR A 35 20.47 -41.75 -8.65
CA TYR A 35 21.25 -42.79 -9.35
C TYR A 35 20.54 -43.28 -10.63
N ASN A 36 19.21 -43.46 -10.58
CA ASN A 36 18.41 -43.81 -11.76
C ASN A 36 18.45 -42.71 -12.83
N ALA A 37 18.61 -41.45 -12.42
CA ALA A 37 18.83 -40.30 -13.31
C ALA A 37 20.30 -40.16 -13.78
N LYS A 38 21.15 -41.17 -13.51
CA LYS A 38 22.60 -41.19 -13.83
C LYS A 38 23.42 -40.10 -13.11
N ILE A 39 22.94 -39.60 -11.99
CA ILE A 39 23.67 -38.69 -11.11
C ILE A 39 24.33 -39.56 -10.04
N LEU A 40 25.63 -39.82 -10.19
CA LEU A 40 26.35 -40.86 -9.44
C LEU A 40 27.27 -40.29 -8.34
N THR A 41 27.62 -39.01 -8.41
CA THR A 41 28.61 -38.39 -7.53
C THR A 41 28.07 -37.14 -6.84
N VAL A 42 28.59 -36.82 -5.64
CA VAL A 42 28.20 -35.59 -4.92
C VAL A 42 28.61 -34.34 -5.70
N LYS A 43 29.72 -34.43 -6.46
CA LYS A 43 30.20 -33.37 -7.34
C LYS A 43 29.20 -33.01 -8.43
N GLN A 44 28.60 -34.00 -9.08
CA GLN A 44 27.56 -33.77 -10.08
C GLN A 44 26.35 -33.02 -9.50
N VAL A 45 25.89 -33.39 -8.30
CA VAL A 45 24.79 -32.68 -7.63
C VAL A 45 25.14 -31.22 -7.35
N ALA A 46 26.39 -30.92 -6.98
CA ALA A 46 26.85 -29.57 -6.68
C ALA A 46 26.99 -28.68 -7.93
N GLU A 47 27.29 -29.27 -9.09
CA GLU A 47 27.52 -28.57 -10.37
C GLU A 47 26.24 -28.39 -11.21
N MET A 48 25.18 -29.15 -10.93
CA MET A 48 23.91 -29.04 -11.66
C MET A 48 23.15 -27.74 -11.36
N THR A 49 22.37 -27.29 -12.36
CA THR A 49 21.41 -26.21 -12.17
C THR A 49 20.15 -26.71 -11.45
N PRO A 50 19.45 -25.84 -10.69
CA PRO A 50 18.21 -26.21 -10.02
C PRO A 50 17.13 -26.74 -10.97
N GLU A 51 17.09 -26.23 -12.20
CA GLU A 51 16.14 -26.61 -13.24
C GLU A 51 16.39 -28.05 -13.68
N SER A 52 17.63 -28.39 -14.04
CA SER A 52 18.00 -29.74 -14.48
C SER A 52 17.83 -30.78 -13.36
N LEU A 53 18.18 -30.43 -12.11
CA LEU A 53 18.00 -31.34 -10.99
C LEU A 53 16.51 -31.55 -10.65
N SER A 54 15.65 -30.57 -10.92
CA SER A 54 14.19 -30.66 -10.70
C SER A 54 13.46 -31.55 -11.71
N GLU A 55 14.09 -31.92 -12.82
CA GLU A 55 13.56 -32.91 -13.75
C GLU A 55 13.56 -34.33 -13.16
N THR A 56 14.34 -34.56 -12.08
CA THR A 56 14.33 -35.85 -11.37
C THR A 56 13.00 -36.05 -10.63
N PRO A 57 12.27 -37.16 -10.87
CA PRO A 57 10.95 -37.38 -10.27
C PRO A 57 10.92 -37.24 -8.74
N GLY A 58 10.11 -36.30 -8.26
CA GLY A 58 9.94 -36.02 -6.83
C GLY A 58 10.97 -35.05 -6.23
N VAL A 59 11.79 -34.40 -7.04
CA VAL A 59 12.65 -33.28 -6.64
C VAL A 59 12.03 -31.97 -7.16
N GLY A 60 11.40 -31.18 -6.31
CA GLY A 60 10.89 -29.85 -6.70
C GLY A 60 12.02 -28.81 -6.80
N LEU A 61 11.79 -27.71 -7.52
CA LEU A 61 12.80 -26.66 -7.78
C LEU A 61 13.41 -26.07 -6.50
N THR A 62 12.61 -25.89 -5.44
CA THR A 62 13.08 -25.42 -4.13
C THR A 62 13.90 -26.47 -3.39
N THR A 63 13.56 -27.74 -3.53
CA THR A 63 14.30 -28.87 -2.97
C THR A 63 15.63 -29.06 -3.71
N ALA A 64 15.64 -28.92 -5.04
CA ALA A 64 16.83 -28.96 -5.87
C ALA A 64 17.88 -27.93 -5.41
N LYS A 65 17.47 -26.67 -5.18
CA LYS A 65 18.37 -25.62 -4.63
C LYS A 65 18.99 -26.04 -3.29
N LYS A 66 18.18 -26.59 -2.38
CA LYS A 66 18.67 -27.08 -1.08
C LYS A 66 19.67 -28.22 -1.22
N TYR A 67 19.46 -29.14 -2.17
CA TYR A 67 20.38 -30.25 -2.44
C TYR A 67 21.71 -29.78 -3.02
N ILE A 68 21.68 -28.82 -3.96
CA ILE A 68 22.88 -28.20 -4.54
C ILE A 68 23.69 -27.49 -3.45
N ASP A 69 23.03 -26.66 -2.62
CA ASP A 69 23.70 -25.93 -1.54
C ASP A 69 24.30 -26.87 -0.50
N ALA A 70 23.58 -27.94 -0.12
CA ALA A 70 24.08 -28.94 0.81
C ALA A 70 25.24 -29.77 0.23
N ALA A 71 25.20 -30.09 -1.07
CA ALA A 71 26.29 -30.78 -1.75
C ALA A 71 27.56 -29.92 -1.84
N LYS A 72 27.42 -28.61 -2.15
CA LYS A 72 28.53 -27.65 -2.13
C LYS A 72 29.14 -27.53 -0.73
N ALA A 73 28.30 -27.42 0.31
CA ALA A 73 28.77 -27.38 1.68
C ALA A 73 29.52 -28.66 2.10
N TYR A 74 29.06 -29.84 1.64
CA TYR A 74 29.73 -31.12 1.90
C TYR A 74 31.12 -31.19 1.25
N LEU A 75 31.25 -30.76 -0.01
CA LEU A 75 32.54 -30.73 -0.72
C LEU A 75 33.52 -29.74 -0.09
N SER A 76 33.03 -28.56 0.33
CA SER A 76 33.85 -27.54 1.01
C SER A 76 34.27 -27.97 2.42
N GLY A 77 33.45 -28.75 3.12
CA GLY A 77 33.75 -29.29 4.45
C GLY A 77 34.75 -30.45 4.41
N SER A 78 34.64 -31.34 3.42
CA SER A 78 35.52 -32.51 3.28
C SER A 78 36.97 -32.14 2.97
N GLN A 79 37.26 -30.93 2.48
CA GLN A 79 38.63 -30.44 2.28
C GLN A 79 39.33 -30.01 3.58
N ARG A 80 38.60 -29.80 4.69
CA ARG A 80 39.20 -29.38 5.97
C ARG A 80 39.60 -30.54 6.89
N GLU A 81 39.12 -31.76 6.65
CA GLU A 81 39.48 -32.93 7.49
C GLU A 81 40.78 -33.64 7.04
N GLY A 82 41.47 -33.13 6.00
CA GLY A 82 42.76 -33.66 5.55
C GLY A 82 44.00 -33.04 6.21
N ILE A 83 43.86 -32.03 7.07
CA ILE A 83 44.99 -31.33 7.71
C ILE A 83 44.61 -30.97 9.16
N THR A 84 44.67 -31.93 10.09
CA THR A 84 45.01 -31.72 11.52
C THR A 84 44.94 -33.04 12.30
N GLU A 85 45.97 -33.87 12.16
CA GLU A 85 46.58 -34.47 13.35
C GLU A 85 47.80 -33.59 13.67
N ILE A 86 47.71 -32.81 14.75
CA ILE A 86 48.78 -32.44 15.70
C ILE A 86 48.33 -31.22 16.51
N SER A 87 48.24 -31.47 17.82
CA SER A 87 48.38 -30.54 18.95
C SER A 87 47.28 -29.51 19.23
N SER A 88 46.42 -29.94 20.14
CA SER A 88 45.72 -29.18 21.16
C SER A 88 46.64 -28.31 22.05
N GLN A 89 46.01 -27.31 22.68
CA GLN A 89 46.44 -26.45 23.79
C GLN A 89 47.14 -25.14 23.41
N VAL A 90 46.41 -24.02 23.53
CA VAL A 90 46.73 -22.90 24.46
C VAL A 90 45.49 -21.99 24.57
N ASP A 91 45.10 -21.74 25.82
CA ASP A 91 44.19 -20.70 26.31
C ASP A 91 44.78 -19.29 26.10
N LEU A 92 43.95 -18.28 25.76
CA LEU A 92 43.94 -16.91 26.31
C LEU A 92 43.44 -15.84 25.31
N SER A 93 42.39 -15.14 25.77
CA SER A 93 42.14 -13.70 25.77
C SER A 93 42.49 -12.79 24.57
N LEU A 94 41.47 -12.03 24.15
CA LEU A 94 41.45 -10.59 23.88
C LEU A 94 42.49 -9.96 22.93
N LYS A 95 41.89 -9.23 21.97
CA LYS A 95 42.30 -7.98 21.32
C LYS A 95 42.89 -8.03 19.91
N ASP A 96 42.37 -7.04 19.19
CA ASP A 96 42.93 -6.23 18.13
C ASP A 96 42.58 -6.50 16.67
N GLU A 97 42.20 -5.38 16.08
CA GLU A 97 41.86 -5.06 14.72
C GLU A 97 43.06 -5.16 13.77
N SER A 98 42.72 -5.15 12.48
CA SER A 98 43.53 -4.70 11.34
C SER A 98 44.35 -5.75 10.58
N SER A 99 43.87 -6.05 9.37
CA SER A 99 44.59 -6.10 8.07
C SER A 99 43.65 -6.76 7.07
N LEU A 100 42.93 -5.99 6.26
CA LEU A 100 43.27 -5.53 4.91
C LEU A 100 43.62 -6.64 3.89
N GLU A 101 42.84 -6.59 2.82
CA GLU A 101 43.18 -6.86 1.41
C GLU A 101 43.46 -8.30 0.98
N THR A 102 42.52 -8.88 0.22
CA THR A 102 42.70 -9.13 -1.23
C THR A 102 41.31 -9.39 -1.84
N ILE A 103 40.72 -8.41 -2.51
CA ILE A 103 39.58 -8.64 -3.41
C ILE A 103 40.18 -8.72 -4.81
N GLU A 104 40.31 -9.93 -5.33
CA GLU A 104 40.63 -10.17 -6.73
C GLU A 104 39.45 -9.71 -7.60
N ASN A 105 39.79 -8.84 -8.55
CA ASN A 105 38.95 -8.46 -9.69
C ASN A 105 38.56 -9.73 -10.48
N TYR A 106 37.26 -9.96 -10.64
CA TYR A 106 36.77 -10.84 -11.70
C TYR A 106 36.40 -9.97 -12.91
N GLU A 107 37.24 -10.05 -13.94
CA GLU A 107 36.91 -9.65 -15.30
C GLU A 107 35.70 -10.45 -15.77
N ILE A 108 34.66 -9.73 -16.20
CA ILE A 108 33.51 -10.30 -16.90
C ILE A 108 33.96 -10.54 -18.34
N ALA A 109 34.25 -11.79 -18.68
CA ALA A 109 34.42 -12.20 -20.05
C ALA A 109 33.07 -12.13 -20.78
N GLU A 110 32.99 -11.26 -21.79
CA GLU A 110 31.99 -11.32 -22.85
C GLU A 110 32.05 -12.70 -23.51
N VAL A 111 31.02 -13.51 -23.29
CA VAL A 111 30.79 -14.71 -24.11
C VAL A 111 29.83 -14.29 -25.22
N ILE A 112 30.44 -14.02 -26.37
CA ILE A 112 29.83 -14.02 -27.69
C ILE A 112 29.30 -15.44 -27.92
N VAL A 113 27.98 -15.59 -28.10
CA VAL A 113 27.39 -16.80 -28.68
C VAL A 113 26.79 -16.39 -30.01
N GLU A 114 27.52 -16.72 -31.08
CA GLU A 114 27.04 -16.74 -32.45
C GLU A 114 25.97 -17.83 -32.63
N GLU A 115 25.10 -17.51 -33.59
CA GLU A 115 23.89 -18.16 -34.07
C GLU A 115 23.95 -19.69 -34.27
N ASN A 116 22.81 -20.36 -34.03
CA ASN A 116 22.12 -21.03 -35.14
C ASN A 116 20.64 -21.32 -34.81
N GLU A 117 19.83 -20.87 -35.76
CA GLU A 117 18.41 -21.04 -36.11
C GLU A 117 17.85 -22.46 -35.84
N GLU A 118 16.56 -22.76 -35.66
CA GLU A 118 15.42 -22.43 -36.54
C GLU A 118 14.15 -23.08 -35.94
N PHE A 119 13.04 -22.34 -35.71
CA PHE A 119 11.63 -22.71 -36.05
C PHE A 119 10.57 -21.81 -35.35
N ILE A 120 10.05 -20.85 -36.15
CA ILE A 120 8.65 -20.39 -36.31
C ILE A 120 7.77 -20.18 -35.06
N GLU A 121 7.62 -18.91 -34.65
CA GLU A 121 6.32 -18.24 -34.43
C GLU A 121 6.51 -16.71 -34.34
N LYS A 122 6.56 -16.03 -35.49
CA LYS A 122 6.48 -14.56 -35.63
C LYS A 122 5.34 -14.20 -36.56
N SER A 123 4.25 -13.66 -36.01
CA SER A 123 3.53 -12.51 -36.58
C SER A 123 2.58 -11.94 -35.54
N ASN A 124 2.81 -10.68 -35.14
CA ASN A 124 1.86 -9.70 -34.55
C ASN A 124 2.34 -8.89 -33.32
N ASN A 125 3.65 -8.66 -33.11
CA ASN A 125 4.08 -7.76 -32.02
C ASN A 125 4.96 -6.55 -32.41
N GLU A 126 5.26 -6.32 -33.69
CA GLU A 126 6.06 -5.14 -34.09
C GLU A 126 5.20 -3.91 -34.48
N PHE A 127 3.87 -3.98 -34.39
CA PHE A 127 2.98 -2.84 -34.70
C PHE A 127 2.50 -2.06 -33.46
N GLU A 128 2.76 -2.54 -32.23
CA GLU A 128 2.29 -1.87 -31.01
C GLU A 128 3.32 -0.90 -30.39
N GLU A 129 4.61 -1.03 -30.69
CA GLU A 129 5.63 -0.21 -30.01
C GLU A 129 5.79 1.20 -30.61
N SER A 130 5.37 1.43 -31.85
CA SER A 130 5.41 2.76 -32.48
C SER A 130 4.19 3.64 -32.16
N VAL A 131 3.12 3.08 -31.59
CA VAL A 131 1.90 3.81 -31.22
C VAL A 131 1.96 4.28 -29.76
N VAL A 132 2.78 3.66 -28.93
CA VAL A 132 2.91 3.99 -27.50
C VAL A 132 3.71 5.28 -27.26
N ALA A 133 4.64 5.64 -28.16
CA ALA A 133 5.40 6.89 -28.07
C ALA A 133 4.57 8.15 -28.39
N SER A 134 3.39 8.04 -29.01
CA SER A 134 2.51 9.18 -29.32
C SER A 134 1.32 9.34 -28.38
N LEU A 135 1.19 8.52 -27.33
CA LEU A 135 0.06 8.54 -26.38
C LEU A 135 0.41 9.14 -25.02
N THR A 136 1.67 9.51 -24.78
CA THR A 136 2.14 10.14 -23.52
C THR A 136 1.87 11.63 -23.42
N ASP A 137 1.39 12.30 -24.48
CA ASP A 137 1.10 13.74 -24.50
C ASP A 137 -0.40 14.10 -24.54
N GLN A 138 -1.31 13.14 -24.31
CA GLN A 138 -2.71 13.49 -24.11
C GLN A 138 -2.88 14.18 -22.75
N LYS A 139 -2.95 15.52 -22.75
CA LYS A 139 -3.59 16.30 -21.68
C LYS A 139 -5.02 15.80 -21.50
N TRP A 140 -5.30 15.19 -20.35
CA TRP A 140 -6.62 14.60 -20.04
C TRP A 140 -7.70 15.66 -19.76
N PHE A 141 -7.31 16.90 -19.48
CA PHE A 141 -8.20 18.04 -19.57
C PHE A 141 -8.17 18.54 -21.01
N SER A 142 -9.27 18.41 -21.76
CA SER A 142 -9.32 18.99 -23.09
C SER A 142 -9.01 20.49 -22.99
N ASP A 143 -8.08 21.02 -23.79
CA ASP A 143 -7.77 22.47 -23.88
C ASP A 143 -9.02 23.32 -24.26
N LYS A 144 -10.16 22.68 -24.58
CA LYS A 144 -11.49 23.30 -24.66
C LYS A 144 -11.96 23.97 -23.35
N TYR A 145 -11.29 23.71 -22.22
CA TYR A 145 -11.51 24.40 -20.95
C TYR A 145 -10.25 25.17 -20.51
N SER A 146 -9.61 25.88 -21.43
CA SER A 146 -8.69 26.97 -21.06
C SER A 146 -9.46 27.97 -20.19
N TYR A 147 -9.21 27.94 -18.87
CA TYR A 147 -9.77 28.86 -17.87
C TYR A 147 -9.16 30.26 -18.02
N SER A 148 -9.34 30.87 -19.19
CA SER A 148 -9.10 32.29 -19.41
C SER A 148 -10.43 33.02 -19.24
N ARG A 149 -10.60 33.64 -18.06
CA ARG A 149 -11.76 34.44 -17.58
C ARG A 149 -12.86 33.68 -16.84
N LEU A 150 -12.63 33.45 -15.55
CA LEU A 150 -13.68 33.58 -14.52
C LEU A 150 -13.44 34.88 -13.75
N THR A 151 -13.86 35.98 -14.34
CA THR A 151 -14.43 37.11 -13.59
C THR A 151 -15.95 36.97 -13.69
N ALA A 152 -16.61 36.74 -12.55
CA ALA A 152 -18.05 36.91 -12.31
C ALA A 152 -19.05 36.21 -13.27
N SER A 153 -19.54 35.03 -12.87
CA SER A 153 -20.98 34.74 -12.67
C SER A 153 -21.18 33.24 -12.46
N TYR A 154 -21.64 32.85 -11.27
CA TYR A 154 -22.19 31.51 -11.03
C TYR A 154 -23.40 31.26 -11.96
N PRO A 155 -23.63 30.02 -12.42
CA PRO A 155 -24.90 29.68 -13.07
C PRO A 155 -26.05 29.81 -12.05
N PRO A 156 -27.25 30.28 -12.45
CA PRO A 156 -28.34 30.46 -11.52
C PRO A 156 -28.83 29.11 -11.01
N MET A 157 -28.98 29.03 -9.70
CA MET A 157 -29.67 27.96 -8.97
C MET A 157 -31.12 27.89 -9.46
N PRO A 158 -31.70 26.71 -9.73
CA PRO A 158 -33.10 26.61 -10.14
C PRO A 158 -34.04 27.03 -8.99
N GLU A 159 -34.69 28.19 -9.18
CA GLU A 159 -35.82 28.65 -8.36
C GLU A 159 -37.06 27.81 -8.66
N SER A 160 -37.36 26.79 -7.85
CA SER A 160 -38.74 26.26 -7.80
C SER A 160 -39.07 25.46 -6.54
N ILE A 161 -38.81 25.98 -5.33
CA ILE A 161 -39.57 25.56 -4.13
C ILE A 161 -39.75 26.76 -3.20
N LYS A 162 -40.71 27.63 -3.54
CA LYS A 162 -41.42 28.45 -2.56
C LYS A 162 -42.75 28.87 -3.19
N ASN A 163 -43.83 28.58 -2.45
CA ASN A 163 -45.23 28.88 -2.73
C ASN A 163 -45.99 27.84 -3.57
N ILE A 164 -46.71 26.94 -2.88
CA ILE A 164 -48.17 26.82 -2.99
C ILE A 164 -48.67 26.27 -1.64
N LYS A 165 -49.40 27.12 -0.91
CA LYS A 165 -50.27 26.76 0.20
C LYS A 165 -51.54 27.57 0.01
N ALA A 166 -52.58 26.95 -0.56
CA ALA A 166 -54.00 27.19 -0.30
C ALA A 166 -54.88 26.65 -1.46
N GLY A 167 -55.87 25.82 -1.07
CA GLY A 167 -57.25 25.88 -1.59
C GLY A 167 -57.57 25.07 -2.86
N PHE A 168 -58.44 24.07 -2.68
CA PHE A 168 -59.58 23.61 -3.52
C PHE A 168 -59.78 22.11 -3.23
N GLU A 169 -60.70 21.72 -2.35
CA GLU A 169 -62.15 21.52 -2.55
C GLU A 169 -62.49 20.50 -3.65
N GLU A 170 -62.97 19.35 -3.16
CA GLU A 170 -64.03 18.45 -3.66
C GLU A 170 -64.14 18.15 -5.16
N GLU A 171 -63.99 16.87 -5.52
CA GLU A 171 -65.09 16.10 -6.13
C GLU A 171 -64.85 14.59 -5.99
N GLU A 172 -65.91 13.91 -5.56
CA GLU A 172 -66.04 12.48 -5.32
C GLU A 172 -66.12 11.69 -6.65
N ASP A 173 -65.63 10.44 -6.65
CA ASP A 173 -66.40 9.29 -7.17
C ASP A 173 -65.69 7.94 -6.88
N HIS A 174 -66.18 7.27 -5.84
CA HIS A 174 -66.73 5.92 -5.80
C HIS A 174 -66.03 4.67 -6.44
N VAL A 175 -66.01 3.58 -5.62
CA VAL A 175 -66.14 2.12 -5.94
C VAL A 175 -64.79 1.38 -6.18
N MET A 176 -64.39 0.27 -5.53
CA MET A 176 -65.01 -0.69 -4.60
C MET A 176 -63.99 -1.26 -3.61
N GLU A 177 -64.52 -1.56 -2.44
CA GLU A 177 -64.04 -2.26 -1.26
C GLU A 177 -64.00 -3.79 -1.48
N SER A 178 -63.00 -4.49 -0.93
CA SER A 178 -63.21 -5.84 -0.42
C SER A 178 -62.17 -6.22 0.64
N ASP A 179 -62.67 -6.29 1.88
CA ASP A 179 -62.04 -6.80 3.08
C ASP A 179 -61.46 -8.21 2.96
N LYS A 180 -60.40 -8.47 3.75
CA LYS A 180 -60.33 -9.59 4.72
C LYS A 180 -59.00 -9.60 5.50
N LYS A 181 -59.09 -9.24 6.78
CA LYS A 181 -58.37 -9.87 7.91
C LYS A 181 -59.41 -10.71 8.69
N PRO A 182 -59.06 -11.51 9.72
CA PRO A 182 -57.77 -11.87 10.31
C PRO A 182 -57.62 -13.42 10.48
N ILE A 183 -56.57 -13.90 11.15
CA ILE A 183 -56.65 -14.84 12.30
C ILE A 183 -55.24 -15.02 12.88
N MET A 184 -55.16 -14.80 14.20
CA MET A 184 -54.05 -15.03 15.10
C MET A 184 -54.40 -16.30 15.88
N GLU A 185 -53.50 -17.27 16.00
CA GLU A 185 -53.71 -18.42 16.90
C GLU A 185 -52.45 -18.66 17.73
N GLN A 186 -52.69 -18.67 19.05
CA GLN A 186 -51.79 -18.95 20.15
C GLN A 186 -51.52 -20.45 20.23
N ILE A 187 -50.30 -20.88 20.60
CA ILE A 187 -50.12 -22.02 21.51
C ILE A 187 -48.99 -21.70 22.50
N ASN A 188 -49.30 -22.07 23.74
CA ASN A 188 -48.69 -21.82 25.04
C ASN A 188 -47.46 -22.68 25.40
N GLU A 189 -46.86 -22.23 26.53
CA GLU A 189 -46.33 -23.00 27.68
C GLU A 189 -45.16 -23.98 27.50
N PHE A 190 -44.04 -23.64 28.16
CA PHE A 190 -43.54 -24.46 29.27
C PHE A 190 -42.75 -23.59 30.29
N GLU A 191 -43.27 -23.57 31.52
CA GLU A 191 -42.61 -23.28 32.82
C GLU A 191 -41.37 -24.18 33.03
N ALA A 192 -40.45 -24.03 33.99
CA ALA A 192 -39.97 -23.03 34.95
C ALA A 192 -38.78 -23.74 35.69
N GLU A 193 -38.14 -23.04 36.65
CA GLU A 193 -37.08 -23.48 37.58
C GLU A 193 -35.62 -23.40 37.06
N SER A 194 -34.64 -22.80 37.75
CA SER A 194 -34.55 -22.27 39.12
C SER A 194 -33.33 -21.34 39.29
N LEU A 195 -33.50 -20.34 40.17
CA LEU A 195 -32.59 -19.65 41.14
C LEU A 195 -31.10 -20.03 41.11
N GLN A 196 -30.10 -19.15 41.32
CA GLN A 196 -29.93 -18.19 42.42
C GLN A 196 -28.59 -17.44 42.21
N GLU A 197 -28.50 -16.12 42.38
CA GLU A 197 -27.49 -15.49 43.25
C GLU A 197 -27.70 -13.97 43.41
N ASN A 198 -27.54 -13.54 44.66
CA ASN A 198 -27.77 -12.22 45.22
C ASN A 198 -26.72 -11.18 44.75
N VAL A 199 -27.04 -9.89 44.89
CA VAL A 199 -26.35 -8.98 45.84
C VAL A 199 -26.81 -7.51 45.62
N SER A 200 -27.43 -7.01 46.69
CA SER A 200 -27.53 -5.65 47.26
C SER A 200 -27.91 -4.42 46.42
N GLU A 201 -29.04 -3.88 46.84
CA GLU A 201 -29.54 -2.51 46.76
C GLU A 201 -28.56 -1.46 47.29
N THR A 202 -28.63 -0.25 46.72
CA THR A 202 -28.43 0.97 47.50
C THR A 202 -29.36 2.05 46.96
N GLU A 203 -30.25 2.49 47.86
CA GLU A 203 -31.21 3.58 47.70
C GLU A 203 -30.50 4.90 47.39
N ILE A 204 -31.04 5.70 46.45
CA ILE A 204 -30.96 7.16 46.57
C ILE A 204 -32.33 7.77 46.27
N GLU A 205 -32.77 8.47 47.30
CA GLU A 205 -34.02 9.18 47.54
C GLU A 205 -34.15 10.45 46.68
N ILE A 206 -35.38 10.76 46.31
CA ILE A 206 -35.80 11.88 45.47
C ILE A 206 -36.18 13.10 46.34
N ARG A 207 -35.99 14.31 45.77
CA ARG A 207 -36.57 15.65 46.05
C ARG A 207 -35.88 16.57 47.08
N PRO A 208 -36.16 17.90 47.11
CA PRO A 208 -36.73 18.81 46.09
C PRO A 208 -35.95 20.13 45.88
N GLU A 209 -36.46 20.90 44.91
CA GLU A 209 -36.12 22.25 44.47
C GLU A 209 -35.93 23.32 45.56
N LEU A 210 -34.96 24.22 45.33
CA LEU A 210 -34.84 25.49 46.05
C LEU A 210 -34.88 26.67 45.07
N LYS A 211 -35.91 27.51 45.23
CA LYS A 211 -35.96 28.89 44.74
C LYS A 211 -34.91 29.73 45.48
N ASN A 212 -34.27 30.69 44.81
CA ASN A 212 -34.01 32.00 45.42
C ASN A 212 -33.73 33.10 44.39
N ASN A 213 -34.21 34.28 44.78
CA ASN A 213 -34.22 35.56 44.09
C ASN A 213 -32.82 36.14 43.85
N VAL A 214 -32.62 36.84 42.73
CA VAL A 214 -31.61 37.90 42.59
C VAL A 214 -32.21 39.05 41.78
N LYS A 215 -31.83 40.25 42.20
CA LYS A 215 -32.42 41.57 41.97
C LYS A 215 -32.14 42.13 40.57
N GLU A 216 -33.06 42.99 40.14
CA GLU A 216 -32.85 43.99 39.09
C GLU A 216 -31.74 44.96 39.54
N GLU A 217 -30.70 45.12 38.72
CA GLU A 217 -29.75 46.23 38.81
C GLU A 217 -29.85 47.10 37.55
N GLU A 218 -29.83 48.41 37.81
CA GLU A 218 -30.00 49.52 36.87
C GLU A 218 -28.95 49.52 35.75
N LYS A 219 -29.44 49.82 34.53
CA LYS A 219 -28.61 50.25 33.41
C LYS A 219 -27.99 51.62 33.73
N ILE A 220 -26.65 51.66 33.76
CA ILE A 220 -25.88 52.90 33.64
C ILE A 220 -25.23 52.88 32.25
N ASP A 221 -25.70 53.75 31.37
CA ASP A 221 -25.07 54.05 30.08
C ASP A 221 -23.78 54.83 30.31
N TYR A 222 -22.64 54.25 29.91
CA TYR A 222 -21.42 54.97 29.65
C TYR A 222 -21.15 54.99 28.15
N PRO A 223 -20.79 56.14 27.56
CA PRO A 223 -20.36 56.20 26.17
C PRO A 223 -18.96 55.57 26.08
N ILE A 224 -18.89 54.39 25.45
CA ILE A 224 -17.62 53.79 25.04
C ILE A 224 -17.21 54.53 23.76
N GLU A 225 -16.19 55.38 23.86
CA GLU A 225 -15.43 55.82 22.69
C GLU A 225 -14.73 54.59 22.10
N GLU A 226 -15.25 54.13 20.94
CA GLU A 226 -14.63 53.10 20.11
C GLU A 226 -13.27 53.58 19.62
N ALA A 227 -12.22 53.29 20.39
CA ALA A 227 -10.86 53.30 19.90
C ALA A 227 -10.73 52.18 18.85
N ASN A 228 -10.70 52.60 17.58
CA ASN A 228 -10.22 51.80 16.44
C ASN A 228 -8.80 51.31 16.70
N ILE A 229 -8.66 50.21 17.44
CA ILE A 229 -7.48 49.35 17.38
C ILE A 229 -7.84 48.28 16.35
N ILE A 230 -7.47 48.57 15.10
CA ILE A 230 -7.55 47.64 14.00
C ILE A 230 -6.75 46.38 14.38
N HIS A 231 -7.44 45.23 14.38
CA HIS A 231 -6.89 43.87 14.35
C HIS A 231 -5.95 43.70 13.14
N LEU A 232 -4.75 44.28 13.23
CA LEU A 232 -3.75 44.21 12.15
C LEU A 232 -3.16 42.79 12.06
N GLU A 233 -3.07 42.06 13.17
CA GLU A 233 -2.51 40.69 13.21
C GLU A 233 -3.37 39.66 12.47
N ASP A 234 -4.71 39.74 12.58
CA ASP A 234 -5.60 38.81 11.86
C ASP A 234 -5.63 39.08 10.35
N SER A 235 -5.46 40.34 9.93
CA SER A 235 -5.42 40.70 8.51
C SER A 235 -4.12 40.28 7.82
N ILE A 236 -2.99 40.27 8.55
CA ILE A 236 -1.68 39.85 8.02
C ILE A 236 -1.64 38.33 7.88
N GLY A 237 -2.20 37.58 8.85
CA GLY A 237 -2.30 36.12 8.79
C GLY A 237 -3.04 35.61 7.55
N GLN A 238 -4.22 36.17 7.26
CA GLN A 238 -5.03 35.77 6.10
C GLN A 238 -4.35 36.03 4.75
N SER A 239 -3.52 37.08 4.65
CA SER A 239 -2.81 37.40 3.40
C SER A 239 -1.67 36.43 3.08
N ILE A 240 -0.99 35.92 4.11
CA ILE A 240 0.15 35.00 3.96
C ILE A 240 -0.37 33.59 3.64
N GLU A 241 -1.45 33.16 4.31
CA GLU A 241 -2.09 31.86 4.06
C GLU A 241 -2.55 31.71 2.59
N GLY A 242 -3.16 32.77 2.03
CA GLY A 242 -3.57 32.77 0.62
C GLY A 242 -2.40 32.55 -0.36
N SER A 243 -1.22 33.10 -0.05
CA SER A 243 -0.03 32.97 -0.92
C SER A 243 0.57 31.56 -0.92
N ASN A 244 0.60 30.91 0.24
CA ASN A 244 1.14 29.55 0.36
C ASN A 244 0.20 28.52 -0.26
N HIS A 245 -1.11 28.64 -0.01
CA HIS A 245 -2.12 27.78 -0.61
C HIS A 245 -2.07 27.84 -2.14
N GLN A 246 -2.01 29.03 -2.74
CA GLN A 246 -1.93 29.19 -4.19
C GLN A 246 -0.68 28.50 -4.79
N HIS A 247 0.47 28.59 -4.11
CA HIS A 247 1.67 27.97 -4.62
C HIS A 247 1.64 26.44 -4.52
N VAL A 248 1.12 25.89 -3.42
CA VAL A 248 0.92 24.44 -3.27
C VAL A 248 -0.09 23.92 -4.28
N SER A 249 -1.14 24.69 -4.54
CA SER A 249 -2.11 24.38 -5.58
C SER A 249 -1.44 24.34 -6.97
N ASN A 250 -0.57 25.31 -7.29
CA ASN A 250 0.13 25.38 -8.59
C ASN A 250 1.13 24.22 -8.80
N LEU A 251 2.15 24.08 -7.94
CA LEU A 251 2.35 22.84 -7.21
C LEU A 251 1.86 21.50 -7.79
N PHE A 252 0.77 21.04 -7.19
CA PHE A 252 0.05 19.84 -7.52
C PHE A 252 -0.58 19.88 -8.93
N LYS A 253 -1.04 21.05 -9.40
CA LYS A 253 -1.59 21.20 -10.77
C LYS A 253 -0.54 20.92 -11.84
N ASP A 254 0.69 21.39 -11.65
CA ASP A 254 1.82 21.13 -12.56
C ASP A 254 2.17 19.63 -12.61
N LEU A 255 1.89 18.90 -11.53
CA LEU A 255 2.01 17.45 -11.43
C LEU A 255 0.80 16.70 -12.01
N GLY A 256 -0.19 17.40 -12.57
CA GLY A 256 -1.41 16.80 -13.11
C GLY A 256 -2.39 16.31 -12.03
N CYS A 257 -2.26 16.78 -10.80
CA CYS A 257 -3.28 16.57 -9.78
C CYS A 257 -4.43 17.57 -9.95
N TYR A 258 -5.64 17.11 -9.70
CA TYR A 258 -6.85 17.92 -9.64
C TYR A 258 -7.10 18.35 -8.20
N GLU A 259 -7.32 19.64 -7.98
CA GLU A 259 -7.67 20.20 -6.68
C GLU A 259 -9.18 20.02 -6.45
N ILE A 260 -9.55 19.40 -5.33
CA ILE A 260 -10.95 19.28 -4.91
C ILE A 260 -11.35 20.59 -4.22
N PRO A 261 -12.30 21.35 -4.76
CA PRO A 261 -12.72 22.60 -4.15
C PRO A 261 -13.37 22.39 -2.78
N ASN A 262 -13.02 23.24 -1.82
CA ASN A 262 -13.61 23.23 -0.47
C ASN A 262 -15.11 23.61 -0.44
N LEU A 263 -15.66 24.10 -1.56
CA LEU A 263 -17.06 24.53 -1.69
C LEU A 263 -18.04 23.37 -1.95
N ILE A 264 -17.54 22.14 -2.11
CA ILE A 264 -18.40 20.98 -2.37
C ILE A 264 -18.98 20.51 -1.03
N GLU A 265 -20.25 20.82 -0.80
CA GLU A 265 -21.00 20.53 0.45
C GLU A 265 -20.84 19.07 0.89
N SER A 266 -20.88 18.11 -0.05
CA SER A 266 -20.73 16.69 0.27
C SER A 266 -19.35 16.30 0.83
N LEU A 267 -18.32 17.11 0.58
CA LEU A 267 -16.94 16.89 1.01
C LEU A 267 -16.45 17.91 2.04
N GLU A 268 -17.30 18.85 2.45
CA GLU A 268 -16.94 19.97 3.31
C GLU A 268 -16.28 19.50 4.62
N HIS A 269 -16.84 18.44 5.23
CA HIS A 269 -16.33 17.85 6.46
C HIS A 269 -14.91 17.27 6.35
N PHE A 270 -14.45 16.92 5.14
CA PHE A 270 -13.05 16.55 4.90
C PHE A 270 -12.16 17.78 4.72
N THR A 271 -12.67 18.82 4.05
CA THR A 271 -11.85 19.96 3.62
C THR A 271 -11.69 21.05 4.68
N ILE A 272 -12.62 21.19 5.64
CA ILE A 272 -12.56 22.21 6.71
C ILE A 272 -11.20 22.18 7.43
N ASN A 273 -10.67 20.99 7.63
CA ASN A 273 -9.43 20.77 8.37
C ASN A 273 -8.23 20.49 7.45
N LEU A 274 -8.29 20.82 6.17
CA LEU A 274 -7.18 20.61 5.23
C LEU A 274 -6.78 21.91 4.57
N ASP A 275 -5.49 22.04 4.28
CA ASP A 275 -5.01 23.20 3.55
C ASP A 275 -5.08 22.94 2.04
N TYR A 276 -5.03 21.67 1.64
CA TYR A 276 -5.25 21.25 0.26
C TYR A 276 -5.77 19.81 0.23
N LEU A 277 -6.72 19.54 -0.67
CA LEU A 277 -7.20 18.20 -0.97
C LEU A 277 -7.07 17.95 -2.47
N GLY A 278 -6.06 17.15 -2.85
CA GLY A 278 -5.80 16.81 -4.25
C GLY A 278 -6.30 15.42 -4.60
N CYS A 279 -6.59 15.20 -5.88
CA CYS A 279 -6.75 13.86 -6.44
C CYS A 279 -5.94 13.67 -7.73
N LYS A 280 -5.47 12.45 -7.99
CA LYS A 280 -4.79 12.11 -9.24
C LYS A 280 -5.16 10.71 -9.69
N LEU A 281 -5.44 10.55 -10.99
CA LEU A 281 -5.75 9.27 -11.57
C LEU A 281 -4.54 8.71 -12.31
N VAL A 282 -4.08 7.52 -11.92
CA VAL A 282 -2.84 6.91 -12.40
C VAL A 282 -3.14 5.58 -13.04
N LYS A 283 -2.72 5.40 -14.29
CA LYS A 283 -2.91 4.14 -15.03
C LYS A 283 -1.84 3.13 -14.62
N ALA A 284 -2.18 2.14 -13.80
CA ALA A 284 -1.25 1.03 -13.50
C ALA A 284 -1.26 -0.04 -14.60
N SER A 285 -2.36 -0.15 -15.35
CA SER A 285 -2.51 -1.12 -16.44
C SER A 285 -3.62 -0.75 -17.43
N ASN A 286 -3.84 -1.59 -18.43
CA ASN A 286 -4.93 -1.41 -19.39
C ASN A 286 -6.31 -1.52 -18.75
N ASP A 287 -6.47 -2.37 -17.73
CA ASP A 287 -7.73 -2.65 -17.06
C ASP A 287 -7.77 -2.15 -15.60
N PHE A 288 -6.71 -1.49 -15.12
CA PHE A 288 -6.57 -1.07 -13.72
C PHE A 288 -5.99 0.33 -13.58
N LYS A 289 -6.68 1.15 -12.81
CA LYS A 289 -6.33 2.53 -12.50
C LYS A 289 -6.34 2.74 -10.99
N ILE A 290 -5.49 3.65 -10.53
CA ILE A 290 -5.34 4.03 -9.13
C ILE A 290 -5.79 5.46 -8.99
N LEU A 291 -6.72 5.71 -8.08
CA LEU A 291 -7.24 7.03 -7.77
C LEU A 291 -6.63 7.49 -6.46
N PHE A 292 -5.63 8.35 -6.57
CA PHE A 292 -4.98 8.96 -5.42
C PHE A 292 -5.81 10.09 -4.86
N LEU A 293 -5.84 10.18 -3.54
CA LEU A 293 -6.34 11.27 -2.75
C LEU A 293 -5.22 11.74 -1.81
N PHE A 294 -4.92 13.02 -1.86
CA PHE A 294 -3.84 13.65 -1.10
C PHE A 294 -4.45 14.68 -0.15
N PRO A 295 -4.87 14.28 1.06
CA PRO A 295 -5.15 15.25 2.10
C PRO A 295 -3.81 15.85 2.56
N VAL A 296 -3.71 17.17 2.52
CA VAL A 296 -2.46 17.90 2.78
C VAL A 296 -2.66 18.91 3.90
N LYS A 297 -1.70 18.92 4.83
CA LYS A 297 -1.54 19.97 5.84
C LYS A 297 -0.17 20.62 5.73
N TRP A 298 -0.12 21.90 6.01
CA TRP A 298 1.07 22.73 6.04
C TRP A 298 1.49 23.01 7.48
N PHE A 299 2.76 22.82 7.75
CA PHE A 299 3.38 23.08 9.04
C PHE A 299 4.34 24.27 8.93
N ASN A 300 3.87 25.44 9.37
CA ASN A 300 4.54 26.73 9.20
C ASN A 300 5.42 27.14 10.41
N HIS A 301 5.93 26.19 11.21
CA HIS A 301 6.83 26.53 12.31
C HIS A 301 8.30 26.43 11.89
N GLU A 302 9.13 27.27 12.51
CA GLU A 302 10.57 27.13 12.43
C GLU A 302 11.05 25.87 13.16
N GLY A 303 12.16 25.29 12.67
CA GLY A 303 12.71 24.05 13.18
C GLY A 303 12.56 22.86 12.23
N THR A 304 13.30 21.80 12.54
CA THR A 304 13.32 20.58 11.74
C THR A 304 12.40 19.54 12.37
N VAL A 305 11.44 19.03 11.59
CA VAL A 305 10.60 17.91 12.03
C VAL A 305 11.39 16.60 11.90
N LEU A 306 11.55 15.92 13.04
CA LEU A 306 12.17 14.61 13.15
C LEU A 306 11.07 13.55 13.14
N VAL A 307 11.20 12.58 12.25
CA VAL A 307 10.18 11.55 12.00
C VAL A 307 10.69 10.20 12.46
N GLU A 308 9.93 9.58 13.36
CA GLU A 308 10.08 8.20 13.81
C GLU A 308 8.83 7.40 13.42
N GLU A 309 8.92 6.07 13.40
CA GLU A 309 7.80 5.16 13.11
C GLU A 309 6.59 5.39 14.03
N THR A 310 6.82 5.86 15.26
CA THR A 310 5.76 6.01 16.28
C THR A 310 5.46 7.46 16.69
N LYS A 311 6.40 8.39 16.51
CA LYS A 311 6.25 9.79 16.94
C LYS A 311 6.84 10.78 15.94
N LEU A 312 6.39 12.02 16.03
CA LEU A 312 6.98 13.18 15.36
C LEU A 312 7.55 14.10 16.44
N GLU A 313 8.75 14.61 16.25
CA GLU A 313 9.37 15.58 17.17
C GLU A 313 9.76 16.83 16.41
N LEU A 314 9.61 18.00 17.04
CA LEU A 314 10.08 19.26 16.48
C LEU A 314 11.39 19.66 17.17
N LYS A 315 12.47 19.79 16.39
CA LYS A 315 13.72 20.35 16.88
C LYS A 315 13.82 21.81 16.47
N SER A 316 13.51 22.71 17.39
CA SER A 316 13.74 24.15 17.21
C SER A 316 15.24 24.47 17.18
N HIS A 317 15.61 25.51 16.43
CA HIS A 317 16.95 26.09 16.46
C HIS A 317 17.11 27.10 17.61
N THR A 318 16.01 27.60 18.17
CA THR A 318 16.03 28.48 19.34
C THR A 318 16.17 27.63 20.61
N THR A 319 16.97 28.10 21.57
CA THR A 319 17.25 27.40 22.83
C THR A 319 16.04 27.33 23.76
N GLU A 320 14.99 28.08 23.48
CA GLU A 320 13.73 28.02 24.23
C GLU A 320 12.84 26.93 23.63
N ASN A 321 12.59 25.88 24.42
CA ASN A 321 11.65 24.82 24.08
C ASN A 321 10.25 25.43 23.93
N ASP A 322 9.84 25.72 22.70
CA ASP A 322 8.47 26.12 22.39
C ASP A 322 7.54 24.90 22.50
N PHE A 323 7.07 24.64 23.72
CA PHE A 323 6.09 23.59 24.01
C PHE A 323 4.80 23.75 23.18
N GLY A 324 4.47 24.97 22.74
CA GLY A 324 3.28 25.24 21.93
C GLY A 324 3.40 24.64 20.53
N ALA A 325 4.56 24.75 19.90
CA ALA A 325 4.80 24.23 18.55
C ALA A 325 4.69 22.70 18.47
N TYR A 326 5.12 21.98 19.51
CA TYR A 326 4.96 20.52 19.57
C TYR A 326 3.48 20.12 19.68
N GLY A 327 2.72 20.80 20.54
CA GLY A 327 1.28 20.56 20.69
C GLY A 327 0.53 20.78 19.37
N HIS A 328 0.90 21.83 18.63
CA HIS A 328 0.33 22.13 17.32
C HIS A 328 0.68 21.07 16.27
N LEU A 329 1.93 20.57 16.24
CA LEU A 329 2.34 19.50 15.32
C LEU A 329 1.53 18.22 15.53
N GLU A 330 1.33 17.80 16.79
CA GLU A 330 0.54 16.60 17.10
C GLU A 330 -0.95 16.79 16.78
N GLN A 331 -1.50 18.00 17.02
CA GLN A 331 -2.88 18.34 16.64
C GLN A 331 -3.08 18.27 15.12
N LEU A 332 -2.16 18.82 14.33
CA LEU A 332 -2.20 18.77 12.87
C LEU A 332 -2.11 17.34 12.34
N LYS A 333 -1.18 16.54 12.89
CA LYS A 333 -1.07 15.12 12.59
C LYS A 333 -2.39 14.40 12.89
N GLN A 334 -2.96 14.57 14.08
CA GLN A 334 -4.19 13.89 14.46
C GLN A 334 -5.37 14.31 13.57
N SER A 335 -5.47 15.60 13.26
CA SER A 335 -6.47 16.14 12.33
C SER A 335 -6.38 15.49 10.95
N LEU A 336 -5.16 15.40 10.41
CA LEU A 336 -4.91 14.79 9.10
C LEU A 336 -5.23 13.28 9.08
N LEU A 337 -4.89 12.56 10.15
CA LEU A 337 -5.21 11.14 10.29
C LEU A 337 -6.71 10.88 10.45
N ASN A 338 -7.42 11.74 11.20
CA ASN A 338 -8.87 11.67 11.32
C ASN A 338 -9.54 11.86 9.97
N VAL A 339 -9.10 12.86 9.19
CA VAL A 339 -9.64 13.09 7.83
C VAL A 339 -9.39 11.88 6.93
N ARG A 340 -8.17 11.31 6.94
CA ARG A 340 -7.85 10.09 6.20
C ARG A 340 -8.79 8.94 6.58
N ASP A 341 -9.00 8.69 7.86
CA ASP A 341 -9.83 7.59 8.34
C ASP A 341 -11.30 7.80 8.00
N SER A 342 -11.81 9.02 8.13
CA SER A 342 -13.17 9.39 7.68
C SER A 342 -13.32 9.23 6.17
N MET A 343 -12.31 9.55 5.37
CA MET A 343 -12.36 9.33 3.92
C MET A 343 -12.37 7.83 3.56
N TYR A 344 -11.59 6.99 4.26
CA TYR A 344 -11.68 5.53 4.09
C TYR A 344 -13.05 5.01 4.49
N GLU A 345 -13.62 5.49 5.59
CA GLU A 345 -14.97 5.12 6.02
C GLU A 345 -16.04 5.56 5.02
N ASP A 346 -15.91 6.76 4.43
CA ASP A 346 -16.83 7.27 3.42
C ASP A 346 -16.77 6.46 2.13
N ILE A 347 -15.58 6.08 1.68
CA ILE A 347 -15.38 5.19 0.53
C ILE A 347 -16.07 3.83 0.74
N VAL A 348 -15.97 3.27 1.94
CA VAL A 348 -16.51 1.94 2.25
C VAL A 348 -18.03 1.97 2.48
N ASN A 349 -18.51 2.87 3.33
CA ASN A 349 -19.86 2.87 3.87
C ASN A 349 -20.77 3.94 3.25
N HIS A 350 -20.20 5.07 2.84
CA HIS A 350 -20.96 6.23 2.39
C HIS A 350 -20.81 6.41 0.87
N HIS A 351 -21.42 7.47 0.33
CA HIS A 351 -21.44 7.72 -1.11
C HIS A 351 -20.85 9.08 -1.48
N ASN A 352 -20.39 9.93 -0.54
CA ASN A 352 -20.01 11.30 -0.87
C ASN A 352 -18.81 11.39 -1.81
N ILE A 353 -17.71 10.67 -1.50
CA ILE A 353 -16.51 10.62 -2.35
C ILE A 353 -16.83 9.94 -3.69
N ARG A 354 -17.68 8.92 -3.67
CA ARG A 354 -18.11 8.21 -4.87
C ARG A 354 -18.93 9.12 -5.79
N ASP A 355 -19.89 9.85 -5.23
CA ASP A 355 -20.77 10.77 -5.94
C ASP A 355 -19.94 11.93 -6.49
N PHE A 356 -18.94 12.40 -5.74
CA PHE A 356 -17.97 13.36 -6.25
C PHE A 356 -17.27 12.83 -7.52
N PHE A 357 -16.72 11.61 -7.48
CA PHE A 357 -16.05 11.04 -8.65
C PHE A 357 -16.99 10.80 -9.84
N GLN A 358 -18.24 10.44 -9.59
CA GLN A 358 -19.24 10.28 -10.64
C GLN A 358 -19.63 11.62 -11.27
N ASN A 359 -19.93 12.62 -10.44
CA ASN A 359 -20.46 13.90 -10.89
C ASN A 359 -19.37 14.81 -11.49
N TYR A 360 -18.19 14.84 -10.88
CA TYR A 360 -17.13 15.78 -11.25
C TYR A 360 -16.06 15.17 -12.14
N LEU A 361 -15.67 13.91 -11.91
CA LEU A 361 -14.65 13.25 -12.74
C LEU A 361 -15.27 12.43 -13.89
N GLN A 362 -16.60 12.36 -13.98
CA GLN A 362 -17.33 11.54 -14.96
C GLN A 362 -16.92 10.07 -14.93
N ILE A 363 -16.42 9.60 -13.79
CA ILE A 363 -16.05 8.20 -13.61
C ILE A 363 -17.27 7.49 -13.06
N SER A 364 -17.96 6.72 -13.91
CA SER A 364 -19.12 5.94 -13.50
C SER A 364 -18.71 4.77 -12.60
N LEU A 365 -18.40 5.05 -11.34
CA LEU A 365 -17.99 4.06 -10.35
C LEU A 365 -19.21 3.22 -9.97
N SER A 366 -19.41 2.10 -10.64
CA SER A 366 -20.35 1.07 -10.23
C SER A 366 -19.73 0.25 -9.10
N LEU A 367 -20.51 0.08 -8.04
CA LEU A 367 -20.11 -0.71 -6.89
C LEU A 367 -20.35 -2.18 -7.24
N ALA A 368 -19.29 -2.98 -7.33
CA ALA A 368 -19.47 -4.43 -7.29
C ALA A 368 -19.79 -4.80 -5.84
N THR A 369 -21.07 -4.84 -5.48
CA THR A 369 -21.50 -5.23 -4.13
C THR A 369 -21.26 -6.71 -3.90
N GLY A 370 -20.54 -7.01 -2.82
CA GLY A 370 -20.48 -8.38 -2.30
C GLY A 370 -21.75 -8.77 -1.54
N PHE A 371 -21.73 -9.96 -0.94
CA PHE A 371 -22.80 -10.40 -0.04
C PHE A 371 -22.54 -9.65 1.28
N GLY A 372 -23.48 -8.81 1.72
CA GLY A 372 -23.30 -7.94 2.90
C GLY A 372 -23.09 -6.46 2.61
N ASN A 373 -23.43 -5.96 1.41
CA ASN A 373 -23.44 -4.53 1.02
C ASN A 373 -22.12 -3.76 1.16
N LYS A 374 -21.01 -4.40 1.53
CA LYS A 374 -19.71 -3.74 1.57
C LYS A 374 -19.10 -3.62 0.18
N SER A 375 -18.51 -2.46 -0.06
CA SER A 375 -17.91 -2.00 -1.31
C SER A 375 -16.50 -2.55 -1.45
N PHE A 376 -16.21 -3.28 -2.52
CA PHE A 376 -14.86 -3.83 -2.72
C PHE A 376 -14.11 -3.10 -3.83
N VAL A 377 -14.65 -3.05 -5.04
CA VAL A 377 -13.92 -2.44 -6.17
C VAL A 377 -14.88 -1.56 -6.93
N TYR A 378 -14.40 -0.37 -7.30
CA TYR A 378 -15.15 0.46 -8.21
C TYR A 378 -14.83 0.05 -9.65
N LEU A 379 -15.88 -0.26 -10.40
CA LEU A 379 -15.79 -0.60 -11.81
C LEU A 379 -16.39 0.53 -12.64
N SER A 380 -15.68 1.02 -13.65
CA SER A 380 -16.24 1.88 -14.69
C SER A 380 -15.91 1.29 -16.05
N GLY A 381 -16.91 0.63 -16.65
CA GLY A 381 -16.73 -0.18 -17.86
C GLY A 381 -15.79 -1.37 -17.62
N SER A 382 -14.75 -1.49 -18.44
CA SER A 382 -13.70 -2.50 -18.29
C SER A 382 -12.59 -2.12 -17.29
N ASN A 383 -12.61 -0.89 -16.79
CA ASN A 383 -11.57 -0.38 -15.91
C ASN A 383 -11.92 -0.60 -14.44
N GLN A 384 -10.94 -1.10 -13.70
CA GLN A 384 -10.97 -1.26 -12.25
C GLN A 384 -10.30 -0.05 -11.61
N TYR A 385 -10.89 0.48 -10.56
CA TYR A 385 -10.37 1.62 -9.82
C TYR A 385 -10.14 1.23 -8.38
N ARG A 386 -8.94 1.55 -7.90
CA ARG A 386 -8.59 1.42 -6.48
C ARG A 386 -8.23 2.79 -5.92
N VAL A 387 -8.87 3.15 -4.82
CA VAL A 387 -8.63 4.44 -4.16
C VAL A 387 -7.49 4.28 -3.17
N VAL A 388 -6.56 5.24 -3.20
CA VAL A 388 -5.39 5.31 -2.31
C VAL A 388 -5.37 6.67 -1.66
N ILE A 389 -5.41 6.72 -0.34
CA ILE A 389 -5.33 7.97 0.41
C ILE A 389 -3.94 8.06 1.06
N GLU A 390 -3.17 9.07 0.65
CA GLU A 390 -1.82 9.34 1.14
C GLU A 390 -1.78 10.71 1.83
N PRO A 391 -1.88 10.77 3.17
CA PRO A 391 -1.79 12.02 3.89
C PRO A 391 -0.36 12.57 3.86
N ILE A 392 -0.24 13.87 3.58
CA ILE A 392 1.05 14.56 3.43
C ILE A 392 1.09 15.77 4.37
N LEU A 393 2.10 15.80 5.23
CA LEU A 393 2.46 16.97 6.03
C LEU A 393 3.63 17.69 5.34
N ILE A 394 3.38 18.91 4.87
CA ILE A 394 4.41 19.76 4.25
C ILE A 394 5.06 20.61 5.32
N CYS A 395 6.38 20.62 5.38
CA CYS A 395 7.16 21.45 6.28
C CYS A 395 7.95 22.52 5.52
N ASN A 396 8.17 23.67 6.16
CA ASN A 396 9.06 24.72 5.65
C ASN A 396 10.52 24.27 5.58
N ASN A 397 10.99 23.61 6.65
CA ASN A 397 12.34 23.09 6.72
C ASN A 397 12.36 21.60 6.32
N PRO A 398 13.44 21.12 5.67
CA PRO A 398 13.60 19.72 5.29
C PRO A 398 13.46 18.79 6.51
N PRO A 399 12.42 17.95 6.56
CA PRO A 399 12.25 17.00 7.66
C PRO A 399 13.36 15.94 7.61
N ARG A 400 13.59 15.26 8.73
CA ARG A 400 14.60 14.19 8.83
C ARG A 400 14.00 12.94 9.44
N SER A 401 14.33 11.77 8.90
CA SER A 401 14.02 10.51 9.57
C SER A 401 15.09 10.21 10.62
N MET A 402 14.65 9.75 11.78
CA MET A 402 15.53 9.38 12.90
C MET A 402 16.06 7.95 12.80
N GLU A 403 15.47 7.15 11.93
CA GLU A 403 15.67 5.70 11.94
C GLU A 403 16.51 5.23 10.76
N LYS A 404 16.25 5.78 9.57
CA LYS A 404 16.96 5.46 8.33
C LYS A 404 17.16 6.73 7.51
N SER A 405 18.18 6.74 6.67
CA SER A 405 18.36 7.81 5.67
C SER A 405 17.34 7.60 4.56
N LEU A 406 16.20 8.27 4.68
CA LEU A 406 15.07 8.18 3.76
C LEU A 406 15.00 9.41 2.86
N ALA A 407 14.63 9.22 1.59
CA ALA A 407 14.38 10.33 0.68
C ALA A 407 13.19 11.18 1.14
N PHE A 408 12.16 10.53 1.69
CA PHE A 408 10.97 11.18 2.22
C PHE A 408 10.70 10.64 3.63
N PRO A 409 10.96 11.41 4.70
CA PRO A 409 10.64 11.00 6.05
C PRO A 409 9.18 10.52 6.16
N TYR A 410 9.00 9.32 6.71
CA TYR A 410 7.73 8.60 6.67
C TYR A 410 7.41 7.92 8.00
N GLN A 411 6.24 8.21 8.55
CA GLN A 411 5.74 7.57 9.76
C GLN A 411 4.89 6.36 9.39
N ARG A 412 5.53 5.18 9.40
CA ARG A 412 4.93 3.95 8.89
C ARG A 412 3.65 3.51 9.58
N ARG A 413 3.57 3.66 10.92
CA ARG A 413 2.39 3.23 11.69
C ARG A 413 1.12 3.97 11.29
N THR A 414 1.27 5.22 10.85
CA THR A 414 0.16 6.12 10.52
C THR A 414 0.13 6.44 9.02
N ASN A 415 0.97 5.82 8.19
CA ASN A 415 1.07 6.10 6.75
C ASN A 415 1.10 7.60 6.44
N LEU A 416 1.94 8.35 7.15
CA LEU A 416 2.06 9.79 7.01
C LEU A 416 3.43 10.16 6.41
N HIS A 417 3.40 10.81 5.24
CA HIS A 417 4.60 11.40 4.65
C HIS A 417 4.81 12.80 5.21
N VAL A 418 6.04 13.08 5.62
CA VAL A 418 6.45 14.42 6.05
C VAL A 418 7.53 14.88 5.09
N VAL A 419 7.26 15.92 4.31
CA VAL A 419 8.15 16.36 3.22
C VAL A 419 8.39 17.85 3.24
N ALA A 420 9.55 18.28 2.74
CA ALA A 420 9.76 19.68 2.41
C ALA A 420 8.94 20.05 1.17
N ARG A 421 8.62 21.34 1.05
CA ARG A 421 7.94 21.92 -0.13
C ARG A 421 8.64 21.56 -1.44
N SER A 422 9.97 21.56 -1.48
CA SER A 422 10.76 21.24 -2.68
C SER A 422 10.58 19.81 -3.17
N ASP A 423 10.23 18.89 -2.28
CA ASP A 423 10.30 17.45 -2.53
C ASP A 423 8.94 16.85 -2.90
N ILE A 424 7.87 17.65 -2.88
CA ILE A 424 6.51 17.20 -3.19
C ILE A 424 6.44 16.58 -4.60
N ALA A 425 7.06 17.20 -5.60
CA ALA A 425 7.08 16.67 -6.97
C ALA A 425 7.72 15.28 -7.04
N SER A 426 8.84 15.11 -6.34
CA SER A 426 9.56 13.83 -6.24
C SER A 426 8.75 12.79 -5.46
N LEU A 427 8.07 13.19 -4.37
CA LEU A 427 7.20 12.32 -3.59
C LEU A 427 6.04 11.80 -4.44
N ILE A 428 5.31 12.66 -5.14
CA ILE A 428 4.16 12.24 -5.95
C ILE A 428 4.59 11.29 -7.06
N THR A 429 5.70 11.59 -7.73
CA THR A 429 6.31 10.69 -8.73
C THR A 429 6.71 9.35 -8.12
N PHE A 430 7.26 9.35 -6.91
CA PHE A 430 7.61 8.13 -6.18
C PHE A 430 6.36 7.31 -5.82
N LEU A 431 5.31 7.93 -5.30
CA LEU A 431 4.06 7.25 -4.95
C LEU A 431 3.44 6.58 -6.18
N GLU A 432 3.42 7.27 -7.32
CA GLU A 432 2.97 6.70 -8.59
C GLU A 432 3.74 5.44 -8.98
N LYS A 433 5.08 5.51 -8.93
CA LYS A 433 5.95 4.36 -9.22
C LYS A 433 5.73 3.22 -8.22
N LYS A 434 5.73 3.51 -6.91
CA LYS A 434 5.49 2.56 -5.81
C LYS A 434 4.21 1.76 -6.06
N TYR A 435 3.07 2.44 -6.23
CA TYR A 435 1.80 1.74 -6.38
C TYR A 435 1.64 1.07 -7.73
N ARG A 436 2.20 1.63 -8.82
CA ARG A 436 2.25 0.95 -10.11
C ARG A 436 3.03 -0.37 -10.03
N MET A 437 4.15 -0.40 -9.29
CA MET A 437 4.95 -1.60 -9.08
C MET A 437 4.23 -2.63 -8.23
N ILE A 438 3.64 -2.21 -7.10
CA ILE A 438 2.82 -3.07 -6.25
C ILE A 438 1.72 -3.74 -7.10
N GLU A 439 1.03 -2.98 -7.94
CA GLU A 439 -0.05 -3.50 -8.78
C GLU A 439 0.42 -4.33 -9.97
N LYS A 440 1.51 -3.95 -10.65
CA LYS A 440 2.12 -4.76 -11.72
C LYS A 440 2.46 -6.16 -11.20
N ARG A 441 2.87 -6.26 -9.94
CA ARG A 441 3.14 -7.52 -9.26
C ARG A 441 1.85 -8.24 -8.83
N THR A 442 0.89 -7.52 -8.24
CA THR A 442 -0.42 -8.07 -7.88
C THR A 442 -1.18 -8.60 -9.10
N LYS A 443 -0.92 -8.14 -10.32
CA LYS A 443 -1.50 -8.76 -11.54
C LYS A 443 -1.18 -10.23 -11.71
N LYS A 444 0.00 -10.70 -11.29
CA LYS A 444 0.30 -12.15 -11.31
C LYS A 444 -0.63 -12.92 -10.37
N THR A 445 -1.17 -12.24 -9.35
CA THR A 445 -2.12 -12.76 -8.36
C THR A 445 -3.52 -12.13 -8.49
N ASN A 446 -3.84 -11.53 -9.66
CA ASN A 446 -4.88 -10.50 -9.78
C ASN A 446 -6.19 -10.94 -9.15
N SER A 447 -6.50 -10.33 -8.02
CA SER A 447 -7.52 -10.80 -7.11
C SER A 447 -8.91 -10.75 -7.75
N ILE A 448 -9.19 -9.76 -8.60
CA ILE A 448 -10.50 -9.59 -9.25
C ILE A 448 -10.72 -10.60 -10.37
N LYS A 449 -9.71 -10.82 -11.24
CA LYS A 449 -9.81 -11.87 -12.26
C LYS A 449 -9.96 -13.23 -11.59
N ASN A 450 -9.25 -13.45 -10.48
CA ASN A 450 -9.43 -14.66 -9.66
C ASN A 450 -10.83 -14.75 -9.04
N TYR A 451 -11.41 -13.62 -8.61
CA TYR A 451 -12.79 -13.57 -8.13
C TYR A 451 -13.80 -13.87 -9.24
N GLN A 452 -13.67 -13.23 -10.42
CA GLN A 452 -14.50 -13.49 -11.60
C GLN A 452 -14.40 -14.95 -12.03
N GLN A 453 -13.18 -15.50 -12.12
CA GLN A 453 -12.95 -16.92 -12.39
C GLN A 453 -13.55 -17.81 -11.31
N SER A 454 -13.48 -17.42 -10.04
CA SER A 454 -14.11 -18.16 -8.94
C SER A 454 -15.63 -18.13 -9.03
N GLU A 455 -16.22 -17.01 -9.47
CA GLU A 455 -17.65 -16.87 -9.71
C GLU A 455 -18.11 -17.71 -10.90
N GLU A 456 -17.38 -17.65 -12.01
CA GLU A 456 -17.62 -18.48 -13.19
C GLU A 456 -17.50 -19.97 -12.85
N LYS A 457 -16.46 -20.36 -12.10
CA LYS A 457 -16.30 -21.74 -11.58
C LYS A 457 -17.45 -22.14 -10.69
N PHE A 458 -17.93 -21.25 -9.81
CA PHE A 458 -19.09 -21.52 -8.96
C PHE A 458 -20.36 -21.72 -9.81
N ARG A 459 -20.69 -20.78 -10.71
CA ARG A 459 -21.85 -20.87 -11.62
C ARG A 459 -21.81 -22.13 -12.48
N SER A 460 -20.63 -22.45 -13.02
CA SER A 460 -20.38 -23.65 -13.81
C SER A 460 -20.58 -24.92 -12.98
N SER A 461 -20.03 -24.97 -11.77
CA SER A 461 -20.18 -26.11 -10.85
C SER A 461 -21.64 -26.32 -10.44
N VAL A 462 -22.37 -25.24 -10.14
CA VAL A 462 -23.82 -25.28 -9.88
C VAL A 462 -24.56 -25.84 -11.09
N LYS A 463 -24.28 -25.32 -12.29
CA LYS A 463 -24.91 -25.80 -13.54
C LYS A 463 -24.68 -27.30 -13.75
N TYR A 464 -23.44 -27.79 -13.59
CA TYR A 464 -23.13 -29.20 -13.74
C TYR A 464 -23.79 -30.07 -12.67
N ALA A 465 -23.85 -29.61 -11.41
CA ALA A 465 -24.54 -30.34 -10.35
C ALA A 465 -26.07 -30.37 -10.53
N SER A 466 -26.66 -29.42 -11.26
CA SER A 466 -28.10 -29.42 -11.56
C SER A 466 -28.49 -30.38 -12.70
N ILE A 467 -27.56 -30.82 -13.56
CA ILE A 467 -27.86 -31.69 -14.71
C ILE A 467 -28.50 -33.03 -14.28
N PRO A 468 -27.97 -33.78 -13.30
CA PRO A 468 -28.59 -35.04 -12.86
C PRO A 468 -30.02 -34.87 -12.34
N ILE A 469 -30.32 -33.72 -11.70
CA ILE A 469 -31.65 -33.44 -11.15
C ILE A 469 -32.63 -33.11 -12.25
N PHE A 470 -32.20 -32.33 -13.23
CA PHE A 470 -33.00 -32.09 -14.42
C PHE A 470 -33.31 -33.42 -15.13
N GLY A 471 -32.32 -34.30 -15.28
CA GLY A 471 -32.53 -35.64 -15.82
C GLY A 471 -33.50 -36.49 -14.98
N TYR A 472 -33.37 -36.44 -13.65
CA TYR A 472 -34.28 -37.10 -12.71
C TYR A 472 -35.72 -36.59 -12.85
N SER A 473 -35.93 -35.26 -12.96
CA SER A 473 -37.24 -34.65 -13.17
C SER A 473 -37.88 -35.08 -14.49
N VAL A 474 -37.11 -35.13 -15.58
CA VAL A 474 -37.60 -35.62 -16.88
C VAL A 474 -38.00 -37.10 -16.81
N ALA A 475 -37.22 -37.94 -16.12
CA ALA A 475 -37.54 -39.35 -15.91
C ALA A 475 -38.83 -39.54 -15.09
N LEU A 476 -39.02 -38.74 -14.03
CA LEU A 476 -40.21 -38.78 -13.19
C LEU A 476 -41.46 -38.37 -14.00
N LEU A 477 -41.34 -37.33 -14.83
CA LEU A 477 -42.40 -36.88 -15.73
C LEU A 477 -42.76 -37.96 -16.76
N ALA A 478 -41.79 -38.63 -17.37
CA ALA A 478 -42.05 -39.74 -18.29
C ALA A 478 -42.82 -40.90 -17.60
N ILE A 479 -42.41 -41.27 -16.38
CA ILE A 479 -43.05 -42.33 -15.61
C ILE A 479 -44.49 -41.97 -15.26
N TYR A 480 -44.73 -40.72 -14.89
CA TYR A 480 -46.08 -40.19 -14.63
C TYR A 480 -47.00 -40.35 -15.85
N PHE A 481 -46.52 -39.98 -17.05
CA PHE A 481 -47.30 -40.13 -18.29
C PHE A 481 -47.53 -41.58 -18.72
N THR A 482 -46.66 -42.51 -18.32
CA THR A 482 -46.81 -43.95 -18.62
C THR A 482 -47.70 -44.71 -17.61
N GLU A 483 -48.27 -44.03 -16.61
CA GLU A 483 -49.13 -44.63 -15.57
C GLU A 483 -48.45 -45.74 -14.74
N LEU A 484 -47.12 -45.76 -14.66
CA LEU A 484 -46.34 -46.74 -13.90
C LEU A 484 -46.27 -46.40 -12.40
N TYR A 485 -47.42 -46.33 -11.74
CA TYR A 485 -47.54 -45.81 -10.36
C TYR A 485 -46.73 -46.57 -9.30
N PHE A 486 -46.48 -47.87 -9.48
CA PHE A 486 -45.65 -48.65 -8.54
C PHE A 486 -44.19 -48.14 -8.49
N LEU A 487 -43.62 -47.76 -9.65
CA LEU A 487 -42.27 -47.18 -9.74
C LEU A 487 -42.20 -45.80 -9.06
N LEU A 488 -43.31 -45.06 -9.03
CA LEU A 488 -43.38 -43.72 -8.47
C LEU A 488 -42.99 -43.70 -6.98
N ARG A 489 -43.40 -44.71 -6.20
CA ARG A 489 -43.05 -44.80 -4.76
C ARG A 489 -41.55 -44.99 -4.54
N LEU A 490 -40.93 -45.87 -5.34
CA LEU A 490 -39.49 -46.15 -5.25
C LEU A 490 -38.67 -44.95 -5.70
N LEU A 491 -39.06 -44.32 -6.80
CA LEU A 491 -38.44 -43.08 -7.26
C LEU A 491 -38.57 -41.98 -6.22
N ASN A 492 -39.72 -41.77 -5.59
CA ASN A 492 -39.88 -40.69 -4.61
C ASN A 492 -38.86 -40.79 -3.46
N THR A 493 -38.62 -41.99 -2.92
CA THR A 493 -37.58 -42.23 -1.90
C THR A 493 -36.18 -41.91 -2.41
N ILE A 494 -35.85 -42.35 -3.63
CA ILE A 494 -34.57 -42.03 -4.28
C ILE A 494 -34.46 -40.52 -4.53
N GLY A 495 -35.55 -39.86 -4.90
CA GLY A 495 -35.64 -38.44 -5.16
C GLY A 495 -35.28 -37.61 -3.94
N PHE A 496 -35.78 -37.97 -2.76
CA PHE A 496 -35.38 -37.30 -1.51
C PHE A 496 -33.88 -37.46 -1.22
N ALA A 497 -33.30 -38.64 -1.48
CA ALA A 497 -31.87 -38.87 -1.31
C ALA A 497 -31.03 -38.04 -2.31
N VAL A 498 -31.43 -38.02 -3.59
CA VAL A 498 -30.79 -37.22 -4.64
C VAL A 498 -30.88 -35.72 -4.32
N LEU A 499 -32.04 -35.25 -3.83
CA LEU A 499 -32.23 -33.87 -3.40
C LEU A 499 -31.31 -33.51 -2.22
N GLY A 500 -31.18 -34.40 -1.22
CA GLY A 500 -30.29 -34.20 -0.08
C GLY A 500 -28.81 -34.11 -0.49
N ILE A 501 -28.36 -34.97 -1.41
CA ILE A 501 -27.01 -34.93 -1.99
C ILE A 501 -26.79 -33.62 -2.74
N TYR A 502 -27.78 -33.19 -3.54
CA TYR A 502 -27.68 -31.95 -4.28
C TYR A 502 -27.57 -30.71 -3.39
N ILE A 503 -28.43 -30.60 -2.38
CA ILE A 503 -28.39 -29.48 -1.43
C ILE A 503 -27.01 -29.45 -0.74
N SER A 504 -26.47 -30.61 -0.39
CA SER A 504 -25.14 -30.74 0.21
C SER A 504 -24.02 -30.30 -0.74
N LEU A 505 -24.08 -30.65 -2.03
CA LEU A 505 -23.14 -30.19 -3.06
C LEU A 505 -23.24 -28.67 -3.30
N LEU A 506 -24.46 -28.13 -3.37
CA LEU A 506 -24.68 -26.69 -3.48
C LEU A 506 -24.10 -25.94 -2.28
N ALA A 507 -24.34 -26.45 -1.05
CA ALA A 507 -23.78 -25.88 0.16
C ALA A 507 -22.25 -25.90 0.14
N LEU A 508 -21.62 -26.99 -0.33
CA LEU A 508 -20.17 -27.09 -0.48
C LEU A 508 -19.61 -26.10 -1.50
N PHE A 509 -20.23 -25.97 -2.67
CA PHE A 509 -19.82 -24.99 -3.68
C PHE A 509 -20.01 -23.56 -3.19
N TYR A 510 -21.13 -23.28 -2.51
CA TYR A 510 -21.39 -21.99 -1.91
C TYR A 510 -20.36 -21.66 -0.82
N PHE A 511 -20.01 -22.62 0.04
CA PHE A 511 -19.00 -22.44 1.07
C PHE A 511 -17.62 -22.13 0.49
N ASN A 512 -17.19 -22.87 -0.55
CA ASN A 512 -15.90 -22.65 -1.22
C ASN A 512 -15.85 -21.28 -1.92
N PHE A 513 -16.93 -20.90 -2.60
CA PHE A 513 -17.07 -19.59 -3.21
C PHE A 513 -17.01 -18.48 -2.14
N ASN A 514 -17.78 -18.63 -1.06
CA ASN A 514 -17.81 -17.64 0.02
C ASN A 514 -16.46 -17.50 0.72
N ARG A 515 -15.72 -18.60 0.93
CA ARG A 515 -14.35 -18.57 1.48
C ARG A 515 -13.37 -17.80 0.59
N THR A 516 -13.50 -17.93 -0.73
CA THR A 516 -12.65 -17.20 -1.68
C THR A 516 -13.04 -15.72 -1.70
N LYS A 517 -14.34 -15.44 -1.67
CA LYS A 517 -14.91 -14.10 -1.60
C LYS A 517 -14.51 -13.35 -0.33
N THR A 518 -14.53 -13.99 0.84
CA THR A 518 -14.13 -13.32 2.10
C THR A 518 -12.66 -12.97 2.13
N LYS A 519 -11.78 -13.86 1.63
CA LYS A 519 -10.35 -13.54 1.49
C LYS A 519 -10.11 -12.34 0.58
N PHE A 520 -10.82 -12.32 -0.54
CA PHE A 520 -10.78 -11.23 -1.52
C PHE A 520 -11.30 -9.92 -0.93
N ALA A 521 -12.42 -9.98 -0.21
CA ALA A 521 -13.03 -8.86 0.49
C ALA A 521 -12.06 -8.21 1.47
N VAL A 522 -11.44 -9.01 2.35
CA VAL A 522 -10.46 -8.53 3.33
C VAL A 522 -9.24 -7.91 2.64
N GLN A 523 -8.75 -8.50 1.55
CA GLN A 523 -7.60 -7.97 0.81
C GLN A 523 -7.89 -6.60 0.17
N ILE A 524 -9.15 -6.26 -0.07
CA ILE A 524 -9.52 -5.03 -0.75
C ILE A 524 -9.96 -3.95 0.22
N GLU A 525 -10.70 -4.32 1.26
CA GLU A 525 -11.08 -3.41 2.34
C GLU A 525 -9.85 -2.93 3.13
N THR A 526 -8.78 -3.74 3.18
CA THR A 526 -7.55 -3.34 3.86
C THR A 526 -6.79 -2.27 3.06
N PRO A 527 -6.55 -1.07 3.61
CA PRO A 527 -5.67 -0.07 3.01
C PRO A 527 -4.27 -0.64 2.74
N TYR A 528 -3.60 -0.22 1.66
CA TYR A 528 -2.30 -0.77 1.25
C TYR A 528 -1.25 -0.79 2.36
N TYR A 529 -1.18 0.28 3.17
CA TYR A 529 -0.20 0.38 4.24
C TYR A 529 -0.43 -0.61 5.39
N LEU A 530 -1.63 -1.17 5.51
CA LEU A 530 -1.97 -2.25 6.44
C LEU A 530 -1.83 -3.64 5.82
N GLN A 531 -1.62 -3.73 4.50
CA GLN A 531 -1.45 -5.01 3.83
C GLN A 531 -0.05 -5.57 4.11
N ASN A 532 -0.02 -6.83 4.53
CA ASN A 532 1.23 -7.57 4.58
C ASN A 532 1.61 -8.02 3.15
N LEU A 533 2.26 -7.13 2.41
CA LEU A 533 2.72 -7.38 1.06
C LEU A 533 3.97 -8.27 1.11
N GLU A 534 3.81 -9.56 0.83
CA GLU A 534 4.93 -10.51 0.81
C GLU A 534 5.71 -10.38 -0.50
N PHE A 535 6.85 -9.70 -0.58
CA PHE A 535 7.63 -9.63 -1.83
C PHE A 535 8.68 -10.75 -1.95
N SER A 536 8.92 -11.24 -3.17
CA SER A 536 10.06 -12.11 -3.44
C SER A 536 11.31 -11.29 -3.81
N GLU A 537 12.52 -11.87 -3.66
CA GLU A 537 13.76 -11.17 -4.05
C GLU A 537 13.76 -10.80 -5.54
N ILE A 538 13.13 -11.62 -6.38
CA ILE A 538 12.99 -11.37 -7.82
C ILE A 538 12.10 -10.15 -8.07
N ASP A 539 10.98 -10.02 -7.34
CA ASP A 539 10.11 -8.84 -7.46
C ASP A 539 10.88 -7.55 -7.09
N LEU A 540 11.73 -7.61 -6.06
CA LEU A 540 12.53 -6.46 -5.62
C LEU A 540 13.68 -6.14 -6.59
N LEU A 541 14.27 -7.13 -7.26
CA LEU A 541 15.23 -6.92 -8.34
C LEU A 541 14.60 -6.18 -9.52
N ASP A 542 13.38 -6.58 -9.89
CA ASP A 542 12.62 -5.89 -10.94
C ASP A 542 12.35 -4.44 -10.54
N PHE A 543 11.96 -4.17 -9.29
CA PHE A 543 11.70 -2.81 -8.81
C PHE A 543 12.97 -1.95 -8.77
N LYS A 544 14.11 -2.53 -8.42
CA LYS A 544 15.41 -1.84 -8.44
C LYS A 544 15.81 -1.37 -9.85
N SER A 545 15.31 -1.99 -10.91
CA SER A 545 15.55 -1.50 -12.28
C SER A 545 14.79 -0.20 -12.59
N GLU A 546 13.70 0.08 -11.88
CA GLU A 546 12.81 1.24 -12.12
C GLU A 546 12.97 2.36 -11.05
N LEU A 547 13.54 2.03 -9.88
CA LEU A 547 13.77 2.93 -8.75
C LEU A 547 15.27 3.19 -8.53
N THR A 548 15.63 4.42 -8.15
CA THR A 548 16.98 4.72 -7.67
C THR A 548 17.23 4.05 -6.31
N ASP A 549 18.49 3.90 -5.90
CA ASP A 549 18.82 3.25 -4.62
C ASP A 549 18.15 3.95 -3.41
N ASP A 550 18.04 5.29 -3.44
CA ASP A 550 17.35 6.06 -2.39
C ASP A 550 15.85 5.77 -2.35
N LEU A 551 15.21 5.73 -3.53
CA LEU A 551 13.79 5.41 -3.64
C LEU A 551 13.50 3.93 -3.36
N MET A 552 14.45 3.04 -3.64
CA MET A 552 14.34 1.62 -3.30
C MET A 552 14.47 1.41 -1.79
N THR A 553 15.36 2.16 -1.14
CA THR A 553 15.45 2.21 0.33
C THR A 553 14.15 2.74 0.94
N GLN A 554 13.59 3.81 0.38
CA GLN A 554 12.27 4.33 0.76
C GLN A 554 11.20 3.25 0.62
N PHE A 555 11.08 2.63 -0.55
CA PHE A 555 10.10 1.57 -0.83
C PHE A 555 10.23 0.40 0.16
N GLY A 556 11.45 -0.06 0.40
CA GLY A 556 11.75 -1.13 1.35
C GLY A 556 11.28 -0.80 2.77
N TYR A 557 11.55 0.43 3.23
CA TYR A 557 11.11 0.87 4.54
C TYR A 557 9.58 1.01 4.64
N GLU A 558 8.91 1.60 3.64
CA GLU A 558 7.45 1.78 3.66
C GLU A 558 6.69 0.46 3.62
N CYS A 559 7.04 -0.42 2.67
CA CYS A 559 6.27 -1.61 2.36
C CYS A 559 6.68 -2.83 3.18
N ILE A 560 7.96 -2.99 3.52
CA ILE A 560 8.49 -4.17 4.21
C ILE A 560 8.82 -3.86 5.67
N GLY A 561 9.34 -2.65 5.92
CA GLY A 561 9.69 -2.18 7.26
C GLY A 561 11.16 -2.33 7.61
N LYS A 562 11.48 -2.02 8.87
CA LYS A 562 12.84 -2.04 9.42
C LYS A 562 13.51 -3.41 9.36
N ALA A 563 12.75 -4.48 9.62
CA ALA A 563 13.24 -5.84 9.75
C ALA A 563 13.43 -6.56 8.38
N ALA A 564 13.39 -5.82 7.27
CA ALA A 564 13.59 -6.36 5.94
C ALA A 564 14.97 -7.01 5.80
N ASN A 565 15.01 -8.32 5.54
CA ASN A 565 16.24 -9.08 5.33
C ASN A 565 16.47 -9.45 3.85
N PHE A 566 16.07 -8.55 2.95
CA PHE A 566 16.27 -8.71 1.50
C PHE A 566 17.65 -8.18 1.11
N ARG A 567 18.38 -8.90 0.26
CA ARG A 567 19.76 -8.54 -0.11
C ARG A 567 19.76 -7.27 -0.96
N VAL A 568 18.80 -7.15 -1.87
CA VAL A 568 18.62 -5.98 -2.74
C VAL A 568 18.45 -4.69 -1.94
N ILE A 569 17.58 -4.69 -0.93
CA ILE A 569 17.31 -3.50 -0.10
C ILE A 569 18.56 -3.13 0.71
N LYS A 570 19.22 -4.12 1.32
CA LYS A 570 20.47 -3.89 2.07
C LYS A 570 21.56 -3.29 1.18
N GLN A 571 21.68 -3.77 -0.06
CA GLN A 571 22.66 -3.25 -1.01
C GLN A 571 22.33 -1.80 -1.38
N SER A 572 21.06 -1.48 -1.65
CA SER A 572 20.64 -0.10 -1.94
C SER A 572 20.84 0.81 -0.73
N GLU A 573 20.55 0.35 0.49
CA GLU A 573 20.86 1.08 1.73
C GLU A 573 22.36 1.39 1.87
N THR A 574 23.23 0.41 1.61
CA THR A 574 24.69 0.62 1.66
C THR A 574 25.17 1.59 0.59
N ASN A 575 24.58 1.55 -0.60
CA ASN A 575 24.91 2.46 -1.69
C ASN A 575 24.49 3.91 -1.35
N THR A 576 23.26 4.10 -0.86
CA THR A 576 22.76 5.39 -0.38
C THR A 576 23.66 5.97 0.71
N LEU A 577 24.06 5.16 1.69
CA LEU A 577 24.97 5.61 2.75
C LEU A 577 26.35 6.00 2.20
N LYS A 578 26.90 5.21 1.27
CA LYS A 578 28.19 5.52 0.62
C LYS A 578 28.12 6.83 -0.15
N ASN A 579 27.09 7.01 -0.97
CA ASN A 579 26.87 8.25 -1.74
C ASN A 579 26.74 9.46 -0.81
N ASN A 580 25.97 9.34 0.28
CA ASN A 580 25.82 10.42 1.27
C ASN A 580 27.13 10.77 1.99
N LEU A 581 28.01 9.78 2.23
CA LEU A 581 29.33 10.01 2.80
C LEU A 581 30.27 10.70 1.80
N GLU A 582 30.20 10.35 0.52
CA GLU A 582 30.98 10.98 -0.55
C GLU A 582 30.56 12.44 -0.76
N VAL A 583 29.25 12.73 -0.82
CA VAL A 583 28.72 14.09 -0.90
C VAL A 583 29.21 14.94 0.28
N LYS A 584 29.15 14.41 1.51
CA LYS A 584 29.65 15.11 2.70
C LYS A 584 31.15 15.34 2.70
N ARG A 585 31.94 14.47 2.05
CA ARG A 585 33.40 14.66 1.94
C ARG A 585 33.76 15.80 0.99
N HIS A 586 32.97 16.04 -0.05
CA HIS A 586 33.22 17.11 -1.03
C HIS A 586 32.60 18.46 -0.64
N GLU A 587 31.61 18.49 0.25
CA GLU A 587 31.00 19.73 0.76
C GLU A 587 32.01 20.76 1.33
N PRO A 588 33.02 20.38 2.16
CA PRO A 588 34.02 21.34 2.66
C PRO A 588 34.98 21.87 1.59
N GLU A 589 35.22 21.12 0.50
CA GLU A 589 36.07 21.61 -0.61
C GLU A 589 35.40 22.76 -1.36
N ILE A 590 34.07 22.71 -1.50
CA ILE A 590 33.27 23.76 -2.15
C ILE A 590 33.19 25.00 -1.25
N GLN A 591 32.97 24.83 0.06
CA GLN A 591 32.99 25.98 0.98
C GLN A 591 34.35 26.70 0.97
N ASN A 592 35.47 25.97 0.89
CA ASN A 592 36.80 26.56 0.81
C ASN A 592 37.11 27.22 -0.56
N MET A 593 36.45 26.81 -1.65
CA MET A 593 36.58 27.45 -2.97
C MET A 593 35.80 28.76 -3.09
N PHE A 594 34.70 28.89 -2.35
CA PHE A 594 33.83 30.06 -2.37
C PHE A 594 34.01 30.99 -1.16
N GLU A 595 34.91 30.70 -0.23
CA GLU A 595 35.40 31.76 0.65
C GLU A 595 36.08 32.81 -0.23
N PRO A 596 35.49 34.02 -0.39
CA PRO A 596 36.09 35.05 -1.19
C PRO A 596 37.46 35.31 -0.56
N LYS A 597 38.51 34.98 -1.30
CA LYS A 597 39.92 35.20 -0.96
C LYS A 597 39.98 36.54 -0.27
N ARG A 598 40.03 36.55 1.07
CA ARG A 598 39.95 37.79 1.85
C ARG A 598 41.09 38.63 1.32
N ILE A 599 40.77 39.61 0.47
CA ILE A 599 41.71 40.62 0.05
C ILE A 599 42.16 41.18 1.38
N LYS A 600 43.44 41.00 1.71
CA LYS A 600 44.06 41.70 2.81
C LYS A 600 43.88 43.17 2.47
N VAL A 601 42.81 43.78 2.97
CA VAL A 601 42.68 45.21 3.06
C VAL A 601 43.68 45.56 4.15
N GLU A 602 44.94 45.74 3.73
CA GLU A 602 45.96 46.35 4.56
C GLU A 602 45.41 47.68 5.07
N ALA A 603 45.51 47.81 6.38
CA ALA A 603 44.93 48.88 7.16
C ALA A 603 45.28 50.25 6.59
N VAL A 604 44.26 50.96 6.11
CA VAL A 604 44.23 52.43 6.11
C VAL A 604 42.97 52.84 6.86
N MET A 605 42.98 52.67 8.18
CA MET A 605 42.20 53.49 9.09
C MET A 605 43.04 53.80 10.32
N ASN A 606 43.80 54.88 10.18
CA ASN A 606 44.11 55.74 11.31
C ASN A 606 42.82 56.45 11.76
N SER A 607 42.70 56.58 13.08
CA SER A 607 41.86 57.51 13.83
C SER A 607 40.47 57.03 14.30
N THR A 608 40.35 57.07 15.64
CA THR A 608 39.12 57.15 16.48
C THR A 608 38.26 55.88 16.51
N THR A 609 38.02 55.21 17.64
CA THR A 609 37.52 55.74 18.91
C THR A 609 38.02 54.97 20.13
N LYS A 610 38.28 55.74 21.18
CA LYS A 610 38.88 55.37 22.46
C LYS A 610 37.75 55.13 23.47
N TYR A 611 36.97 54.05 23.36
CA TYR A 611 35.89 53.79 24.35
C TYR A 611 35.64 52.33 24.77
N ASP A 612 36.18 51.31 24.11
CA ASP A 612 35.80 49.91 24.45
C ASP A 612 36.78 49.13 25.34
N SER A 613 37.84 49.76 25.86
CA SER A 613 38.84 49.02 26.68
C SER A 613 38.49 48.91 28.17
N LYS A 614 37.26 49.23 28.59
CA LYS A 614 36.88 49.24 30.03
C LYS A 614 35.91 48.14 30.47
N TYR A 615 35.32 47.39 29.53
CA TYR A 615 34.38 46.30 29.84
C TYR A 615 35.00 44.89 29.78
N LEU A 616 36.19 44.75 29.20
CA LEU A 616 36.86 43.46 29.05
C LEU A 616 37.73 43.05 30.27
N SER A 617 37.91 43.92 31.26
CA SER A 617 38.70 43.62 32.46
C SER A 617 37.85 43.20 33.68
N PHE A 618 36.57 42.86 33.49
CA PHE A 618 35.67 42.47 34.59
C PHE A 618 35.26 40.98 34.56
N LEU A 619 35.70 40.22 33.55
CA LEU A 619 35.35 38.80 33.38
C LEU A 619 36.53 37.83 33.50
N GLU A 620 37.70 38.32 33.88
CA GLU A 620 38.85 37.48 34.18
C GLU A 620 39.43 37.88 35.53
N ASP A 621 38.91 37.26 36.60
CA ASP A 621 39.74 36.71 37.67
C ASP A 621 38.95 35.60 38.41
N PRO A 622 39.65 34.56 38.92
CA PRO A 622 39.11 33.22 39.24
C PRO A 622 38.28 33.09 40.52
#